data_AF-A0A964LJH3-F1
#
_entry.id   AF-A0A964LJH3-F1
#
_cell.length_a   1.000
_cell.length_b   1.000
_cell.length_c   1.000
_cell.angle_alpha   90.00
_cell.angle_beta   90.00
_cell.angle_gamma   90.00
#
_symmetry.space_group_name_H-M   'P 1'
#
loop_
_entity.id
_entity.type
_entity.pdbx_description
1 polymer ?
#
loop_
_entity_poly.entity_id
_entity_poly.type
_entity_poly.pdbx_seq_one_letter_code
_entity_poly.pdbx_strand_id
1 'polypeptide(L)'
;MNRSSVADPFVQQARNGLILDQTLWNHHYVELKDDLRTSAFHLLDRLARRSHGEVLELHLQTARDLAYNRVNFERYGKFRNDLDRKRVNAIVDYMTANHPDVTFLVRVIDPAPVGMAGPEAMKGFREMSEASRGVIPPELQNNLSSILGGSGSTAVPAPPPAAAAAPAATGGLGAEATQGAGPPAPPPDAPPQ
;
A
#
# COMPACT_ATOMS: atom_id res chain seq x y z
N MET A 1 -18.65 -15.24 27.72
CA MET A 1 -18.11 -14.16 26.87
C MET A 1 -16.73 -13.81 27.40
N ASN A 2 -15.68 -14.20 26.67
CA ASN A 2 -14.29 -13.99 27.10
C ASN A 2 -13.87 -12.57 26.73
N ARG A 3 -13.37 -11.80 27.71
CA ARG A 3 -12.91 -10.41 27.54
C ARG A 3 -11.83 -10.27 26.46
N SER A 4 -11.12 -11.34 26.12
CA SER A 4 -10.13 -11.39 25.04
C SER A 4 -10.72 -11.04 23.67
N SER A 5 -11.89 -11.60 23.32
CA SER A 5 -12.51 -11.36 22.01
C SER A 5 -12.89 -9.90 21.73
N VAL A 6 -13.10 -9.11 22.79
CA VAL A 6 -13.42 -7.67 22.67
C VAL A 6 -12.16 -6.82 22.60
N ALA A 7 -11.04 -7.27 23.18
CA ALA A 7 -9.78 -6.52 23.19
C ALA A 7 -9.01 -6.64 21.86
N ASP A 8 -9.11 -7.80 21.20
CA ASP A 8 -8.41 -8.10 19.94
C ASP A 8 -8.54 -7.01 18.84
N PRO A 9 -9.72 -6.48 18.50
CA PRO A 9 -9.84 -5.44 17.47
C PRO A 9 -9.13 -4.13 17.85
N PHE A 10 -9.11 -3.77 19.14
CA PHE A 10 -8.42 -2.56 19.60
C PHE A 10 -6.89 -2.72 19.52
N VAL A 11 -6.38 -3.92 19.78
CA VAL A 11 -4.96 -4.23 19.62
C VAL A 11 -4.54 -4.11 18.15
N GLN A 12 -5.36 -4.64 17.23
CA GLN A 12 -5.13 -4.52 15.78
C GLN A 12 -5.12 -3.04 15.36
N GLN A 13 -6.09 -2.26 15.82
CA GLN A 13 -6.18 -0.83 15.50
C GLN A 13 -5.00 -0.03 16.05
N ALA A 14 -4.56 -0.31 17.27
CA ALA A 14 -3.39 0.34 17.88
C ALA A 14 -2.11 0.02 17.10
N ARG A 15 -1.93 -1.24 16.65
CA ARG A 15 -0.79 -1.63 15.80
C ARG A 15 -0.81 -0.92 14.46
N ASN A 16 -1.98 -0.82 13.80
CA ASN A 16 -2.11 -0.09 12.55
C ASN A 16 -1.76 1.40 12.72
N GLY A 17 -2.20 2.01 13.82
CA GLY A 17 -1.84 3.39 14.16
C GLY A 17 -0.33 3.57 14.36
N LEU A 18 0.33 2.61 15.03
CA LEU A 18 1.77 2.65 15.25
C LEU A 18 2.55 2.55 13.93
N ILE A 19 2.16 1.64 13.03
CA ILE A 19 2.79 1.49 11.70
C ILE A 19 2.71 2.82 10.93
N LEU A 20 1.55 3.49 10.92
CA LEU A 20 1.36 4.76 10.22
C LEU A 20 2.24 5.88 10.80
N ASP A 21 2.36 5.95 12.13
CA ASP A 21 3.21 6.95 12.82
C ASP A 21 4.71 6.70 12.62
N GLN A 22 5.10 5.44 12.40
CA GLN A 22 6.47 5.00 12.10
C GLN A 22 6.78 4.96 10.58
N THR A 23 5.83 5.36 9.73
CA THR A 23 6.01 5.35 8.28
C THR A 23 6.65 6.64 7.77
N LEU A 24 7.77 6.51 7.05
CA LEU A 24 8.29 7.54 6.16
C LEU A 24 7.53 7.54 4.85
N TRP A 25 6.76 8.61 4.66
CA TRP A 25 6.00 8.90 3.45
C TRP A 25 6.87 9.56 2.36
N ASN A 26 6.43 9.49 1.11
CA ASN A 26 7.15 10.07 -0.03
C ASN A 26 7.47 11.57 0.11
N HIS A 27 6.66 12.35 0.85
CA HIS A 27 6.89 13.78 1.07
C HIS A 27 8.06 14.09 2.03
N HIS A 28 8.60 13.07 2.72
CA HIS A 28 9.84 13.19 3.50
C HIS A 28 11.10 13.16 2.62
N TYR A 29 10.96 12.82 1.34
CA TYR A 29 12.05 12.81 0.38
C TYR A 29 11.91 13.95 -0.63
N VAL A 30 13.04 14.34 -1.23
CA VAL A 30 13.01 15.18 -2.43
C VAL A 30 12.41 14.37 -3.58
N GLU A 31 11.57 15.01 -4.40
CA GLU A 31 10.86 14.33 -5.49
C GLU A 31 11.85 13.72 -6.47
N LEU A 32 11.62 12.45 -6.86
CA LEU A 32 12.48 11.68 -7.76
C LEU A 32 13.91 11.44 -7.25
N LYS A 33 14.19 11.75 -5.98
CA LYS A 33 15.49 11.59 -5.34
C LYS A 33 15.39 10.77 -4.06
N ASP A 34 16.55 10.34 -3.61
CA ASP A 34 16.82 9.63 -2.35
C ASP A 34 17.21 10.57 -1.20
N ASP A 35 17.34 11.87 -1.48
CA ASP A 35 17.66 12.88 -0.46
C ASP A 35 16.52 13.05 0.56
N LEU A 36 16.87 12.95 1.84
CA LEU A 36 15.97 13.21 2.97
C LEU A 36 15.74 14.71 3.16
N ARG A 37 14.49 15.12 3.40
CA ARG A 37 14.13 16.49 3.79
C ARG A 37 14.26 16.69 5.30
N THR A 38 14.27 17.94 5.72
CA THR A 38 14.26 18.32 7.15
C THR A 38 13.11 17.69 7.94
N SER A 39 11.94 17.51 7.32
CA SER A 39 10.81 16.81 7.95
C SER A 39 11.12 15.35 8.27
N ALA A 40 11.94 14.68 7.46
CA ALA A 40 12.36 13.31 7.69
C ALA A 40 13.29 13.21 8.90
N PHE A 41 14.26 14.13 9.00
CA PHE A 41 15.20 14.20 10.12
C PHE A 41 14.46 14.37 11.45
N HIS A 42 13.51 15.32 11.52
CA HIS A 42 12.70 15.50 12.73
C HIS A 42 11.85 14.28 13.10
N LEU A 43 11.32 13.57 12.10
CA LEU A 43 10.57 12.33 12.35
C LEU A 43 11.49 11.24 12.90
N LEU A 44 12.63 11.01 12.26
CA LEU A 44 13.62 10.00 12.67
C LEU A 44 14.16 10.29 14.07
N ASP A 45 14.51 11.54 14.37
CA ASP A 45 14.94 11.97 15.71
C ASP A 45 13.86 11.71 16.77
N ARG A 46 12.60 12.02 16.46
CA ARG A 46 11.47 11.77 17.36
C ARG A 46 11.32 10.27 17.63
N LEU A 47 11.42 9.43 16.60
CA LEU A 47 11.29 7.99 16.71
C LEU A 47 12.46 7.36 17.48
N ALA A 48 13.68 7.80 17.21
CA ALA A 48 14.88 7.37 17.91
C ALA A 48 14.82 7.68 19.42
N ARG A 49 14.35 8.89 19.79
CA ARG A 49 14.20 9.26 21.21
C ARG A 49 13.11 8.46 21.93
N ARG A 50 12.11 7.95 21.20
CA ARG A 50 11.00 7.17 21.77
C ARG A 50 11.37 5.69 21.98
N SER A 51 12.38 5.15 21.31
CA SER A 51 12.60 3.70 21.26
C SER A 51 13.05 3.07 22.58
N HIS A 52 13.55 3.84 23.56
CA HIS A 52 13.89 3.38 24.93
C HIS A 52 14.53 1.97 25.03
N GLY A 53 15.42 1.60 24.10
CA GLY A 53 16.14 0.31 24.10
C GLY A 53 15.41 -0.85 23.41
N GLU A 54 14.20 -0.63 22.89
CA GLU A 54 13.50 -1.56 22.01
C GLU A 54 13.98 -1.41 20.56
N VAL A 55 13.81 -2.47 19.77
CA VAL A 55 14.10 -2.44 18.34
C VAL A 55 13.07 -1.55 17.65
N LEU A 56 13.54 -0.45 17.06
CA LEU A 56 12.70 0.49 16.33
C LEU A 56 12.36 -0.07 14.94
N GLU A 57 11.09 -0.43 14.72
CA GLU A 57 10.60 -0.74 13.37
C GLU A 57 10.27 0.56 12.62
N LEU A 58 10.96 0.76 11.50
CA LEU A 58 10.73 1.87 10.58
C LEU A 58 10.08 1.32 9.31
N HIS A 59 9.06 2.04 8.84
CA HIS A 59 8.34 1.67 7.64
C HIS A 59 8.62 2.69 6.54
N LEU A 60 8.92 2.26 5.32
CA LEU A 60 9.08 3.13 4.16
C LEU A 60 7.91 2.90 3.22
N GLN A 61 7.20 3.96 2.85
CA GLN A 61 6.23 3.90 1.77
C GLN A 61 6.96 3.65 0.44
N THR A 62 6.48 2.69 -0.34
CA THR A 62 6.94 2.48 -1.72
C THR A 62 6.90 3.77 -2.54
N ALA A 63 7.95 4.02 -3.33
CA ALA A 63 8.06 5.16 -4.22
C ALA A 63 6.89 5.20 -5.22
N ARG A 64 6.08 6.26 -5.15
CA ARG A 64 4.94 6.52 -6.05
C ARG A 64 5.07 7.88 -6.76
N ASP A 65 6.21 8.53 -6.61
CA ASP A 65 6.56 9.81 -7.23
C ASP A 65 7.03 9.66 -8.69
N LEU A 66 7.29 8.43 -9.14
CA LEU A 66 7.62 8.13 -10.52
C LEU A 66 6.38 8.27 -11.42
N ALA A 67 6.49 9.04 -12.50
CA ALA A 67 5.43 9.11 -13.51
C ALA A 67 5.31 7.76 -14.23
N TYR A 68 4.10 7.21 -14.27
CA TYR A 68 3.82 5.97 -14.98
C TYR A 68 3.93 6.18 -16.50
N ASN A 69 4.85 5.45 -17.14
CA ASN A 69 4.97 5.45 -18.60
C ASN A 69 4.56 4.07 -19.16
N ARG A 70 3.44 4.04 -19.89
CA ARG A 70 2.86 2.82 -20.48
C ARG A 70 3.80 2.14 -21.49
N VAL A 71 4.68 2.90 -22.14
CA VAL A 71 5.62 2.38 -23.16
C VAL A 71 6.79 1.61 -22.51
N ASN A 72 7.14 1.93 -21.27
CA ASN A 72 8.31 1.38 -20.58
C ASN A 72 7.94 0.79 -19.20
N PHE A 73 6.85 0.02 -19.13
CA PHE A 73 6.34 -0.54 -17.88
C PHE A 73 7.36 -1.40 -17.11
N GLU A 74 8.16 -2.21 -17.81
CA GLU A 74 9.17 -3.06 -17.16
C GLU A 74 10.26 -2.26 -16.46
N ARG A 75 10.65 -1.12 -17.04
CA ARG A 75 11.66 -0.24 -16.46
C ARG A 75 11.11 0.48 -15.23
N TYR A 76 9.82 0.81 -15.22
CA TYR A 76 9.17 1.47 -14.09
C TYR A 76 9.32 0.66 -12.79
N GLY A 77 9.05 -0.65 -12.82
CA GLY A 77 9.20 -1.50 -11.64
C GLY A 77 10.65 -1.56 -11.13
N LYS A 78 11.63 -1.62 -12.04
CA LYS A 78 13.05 -1.59 -11.67
C LYS A 78 13.47 -0.26 -11.07
N PHE A 79 13.11 0.86 -11.71
CA PHE A 79 13.42 2.20 -11.20
C PHE A 79 12.81 2.44 -9.82
N ARG A 80 11.57 2.00 -9.62
CA ARG A 80 10.90 2.09 -8.31
C ARG A 80 11.67 1.33 -7.23
N ASN A 81 12.01 0.07 -7.49
CA ASN A 81 12.72 -0.76 -6.51
C ASN A 81 14.13 -0.22 -6.22
N ASP A 82 14.82 0.32 -7.22
CA ASP A 82 16.12 0.98 -7.03
C ASP A 82 16.00 2.25 -6.17
N LEU A 83 14.95 3.05 -6.41
CA LEU A 83 14.68 4.25 -5.64
C LEU A 83 14.34 3.87 -4.18
N ASP A 84 13.50 2.86 -3.96
CA ASP A 84 13.18 2.36 -2.62
C ASP A 84 14.45 1.92 -1.87
N ARG A 85 15.36 1.17 -2.53
CA ARG A 85 16.63 0.75 -1.91
C ARG A 85 17.50 1.95 -1.53
N LYS A 86 17.62 2.94 -2.40
CA LYS A 86 18.40 4.16 -2.11
C LYS A 86 17.81 4.94 -0.93
N ARG A 87 16.48 5.06 -0.88
CA ARG A 87 15.77 5.69 0.25
C ARG A 87 15.96 4.93 1.57
N VAL A 88 15.97 3.60 1.53
CA VAL A 88 16.32 2.77 2.70
C VAL A 88 17.74 3.05 3.14
N ASN A 89 18.71 3.07 2.22
CA ASN A 89 20.10 3.38 2.55
C ASN A 89 20.25 4.77 3.16
N ALA A 90 19.58 5.79 2.63
CA ALA A 90 19.59 7.13 3.22
C ALA A 90 19.09 7.16 4.67
N ILE A 91 18.05 6.37 5.00
CA ILE A 91 17.59 6.21 6.39
C ILE A 91 18.66 5.54 7.25
N VAL A 92 19.23 4.44 6.76
CA VAL A 92 20.26 3.67 7.47
C VAL A 92 21.49 4.54 7.75
N ASP A 93 21.96 5.28 6.75
CA ASP A 93 23.11 6.18 6.85
C ASP A 93 22.84 7.26 7.90
N TYR A 94 21.66 7.90 7.85
CA TYR A 94 21.29 8.94 8.81
C TYR A 94 21.17 8.39 10.24
N MET A 95 20.48 7.26 10.43
CA MET A 95 20.27 6.65 11.74
C MET A 95 21.57 6.16 12.35
N THR A 96 22.45 5.54 11.56
CA THR A 96 23.76 5.08 12.02
C THR A 96 24.67 6.26 12.40
N ALA A 97 24.60 7.37 11.65
CA ALA A 97 25.41 8.55 11.93
C ALA A 97 24.95 9.34 13.17
N ASN A 98 23.64 9.49 13.39
CA ASN A 98 23.10 10.35 14.45
C ASN A 98 22.66 9.59 15.71
N HIS A 99 22.24 8.33 15.56
CA HIS A 99 21.68 7.50 16.63
C HIS A 99 22.29 6.09 16.62
N PRO A 100 23.62 5.95 16.73
CA PRO A 100 24.30 4.64 16.64
C PRO A 100 23.87 3.64 17.72
N ASP A 101 23.36 4.13 18.85
CA ASP A 101 22.91 3.31 19.98
C ASP A 101 21.52 2.67 19.75
N VAL A 102 20.77 3.15 18.77
CA VAL A 102 19.41 2.66 18.50
C VAL A 102 19.47 1.49 17.53
N THR A 103 18.94 0.34 17.94
CA THR A 103 18.74 -0.80 17.02
C THR A 103 17.47 -0.57 16.22
N PHE A 104 17.54 -0.60 14.90
CA PHE A 104 16.40 -0.35 14.02
C PHE A 104 16.31 -1.37 12.89
N LEU A 105 15.10 -1.54 12.36
CA LEU A 105 14.80 -2.38 11.21
C LEU A 105 13.92 -1.61 10.23
N VAL A 106 14.32 -1.54 8.96
CA VAL A 106 13.59 -0.81 7.91
C VAL A 106 12.82 -1.80 7.04
N ARG A 107 11.49 -1.62 6.91
CA ARG A 107 10.65 -2.40 5.98
C ARG A 107 9.99 -1.49 4.96
N VAL A 108 10.07 -1.88 3.68
CA VAL A 108 9.28 -1.24 2.64
C VAL A 108 7.86 -1.79 2.69
N ILE A 109 6.87 -0.92 2.83
CA ILE A 109 5.45 -1.25 2.84
C ILE A 109 4.73 -0.41 1.78
N ASP A 110 3.65 -0.96 1.24
CA ASP A 110 2.76 -0.24 0.33
C ASP A 110 1.41 -0.01 1.01
N PRO A 111 1.29 1.00 1.89
CA PRO A 111 0.06 1.26 2.62
C PRO A 111 -1.07 1.63 1.65
N ALA A 112 -2.27 1.12 1.94
CA ALA A 112 -3.47 1.53 1.21
C ALA A 112 -3.66 3.06 1.38
N PRO A 113 -4.13 3.75 0.32
CA PRO A 113 -4.38 5.18 0.40
C PRO A 113 -5.41 5.48 1.51
N VAL A 114 -5.11 6.49 2.34
CA VAL A 114 -6.02 6.99 3.37
C VAL A 114 -7.36 7.39 2.72
N GLY A 115 -8.47 6.92 3.29
CA GLY A 115 -9.82 7.19 2.77
C GLY A 115 -10.48 6.04 2.00
N MET A 116 -9.75 4.96 1.67
CA MET A 116 -10.42 3.70 1.35
C MET A 116 -10.82 3.01 2.64
N ALA A 117 -12.12 2.70 2.78
CA ALA A 117 -12.63 1.94 3.93
C ALA A 117 -11.83 0.64 4.03
N GLY A 118 -11.03 0.51 5.09
CA GLY A 118 -10.21 -0.68 5.30
C GLY A 118 -11.13 -1.90 5.25
N PRO A 119 -10.90 -2.88 4.36
CA PRO A 119 -11.78 -4.03 4.24
C PRO A 119 -11.91 -4.78 5.58
N GLU A 120 -10.86 -4.73 6.40
CA GLU A 120 -10.83 -5.28 7.76
C GLU A 120 -11.70 -4.49 8.75
N ALA A 121 -11.68 -3.15 8.69
CA ALA A 121 -12.57 -2.30 9.51
C ALA A 121 -14.04 -2.48 9.10
N MET A 122 -14.29 -2.62 7.79
CA MET A 122 -15.61 -2.96 7.26
C MET A 122 -16.07 -4.36 7.66
N LYS A 123 -15.14 -5.30 7.90
CA LYS A 123 -15.47 -6.65 8.35
C LYS A 123 -16.11 -6.63 9.74
N GLY A 124 -15.54 -5.91 10.70
CA GLY A 124 -16.12 -5.77 12.04
C GLY A 124 -17.47 -5.05 12.02
N PHE A 125 -17.62 -4.00 11.20
CA PHE A 125 -18.91 -3.34 11.01
C PHE A 125 -19.94 -4.25 10.33
N ARG A 126 -19.52 -5.05 9.35
CA ARG A 126 -20.38 -6.01 8.66
C ARG A 126 -20.81 -7.13 9.60
N GLU A 127 -19.90 -7.70 10.38
CA GLU A 127 -20.23 -8.70 11.41
C GLU A 127 -21.16 -8.12 12.48
N MET A 128 -20.97 -6.87 12.90
CA MET A 128 -21.88 -6.18 13.82
C MET A 128 -23.26 -5.89 13.20
N SER A 129 -23.29 -5.49 11.92
CA SER A 129 -24.54 -5.29 11.17
C SER A 129 -25.28 -6.60 10.93
N GLU A 130 -24.57 -7.70 10.70
CA GLU A 130 -25.11 -9.05 10.51
C GLU A 130 -25.60 -9.62 11.85
N ALA A 131 -24.86 -9.41 12.95
CA ALA A 131 -25.29 -9.80 14.29
C ALA A 131 -26.55 -9.02 14.76
N SER A 132 -26.71 -7.77 14.28
CA SER A 132 -27.89 -6.95 14.58
C SER A 132 -29.11 -7.29 13.73
N ARG A 133 -28.91 -7.96 12.58
CA ARG A 133 -29.98 -8.54 11.78
C ARG A 133 -30.17 -9.98 12.21
N GLY A 134 -31.00 -10.20 13.23
CA GLY A 134 -31.42 -11.55 13.60
C GLY A 134 -31.83 -12.33 12.36
N VAL A 135 -31.04 -13.34 12.01
CA VAL A 135 -31.38 -14.27 10.93
C VAL A 135 -32.59 -15.03 11.41
N ILE A 136 -33.76 -14.72 10.84
CA ILE A 136 -34.94 -15.55 11.03
C ILE A 136 -34.57 -16.89 10.36
N PRO A 137 -34.47 -17.99 11.12
CA PRO A 137 -34.20 -19.29 10.51
C PRO A 137 -35.28 -19.54 9.44
N PRO A 138 -34.94 -20.15 8.29
CA PRO A 138 -35.87 -20.33 7.18
C PRO A 138 -37.15 -21.10 7.58
N GLU A 139 -37.12 -21.81 8.69
CA GLU A 139 -38.30 -22.47 9.29
C GLU A 139 -39.36 -21.49 9.83
N LEU A 140 -38.99 -20.28 10.25
CA LEU A 140 -39.93 -19.25 10.72
C LEU A 140 -40.46 -18.35 9.59
N GLN A 141 -39.76 -18.27 8.46
CA GLN A 141 -40.14 -17.41 7.33
C GLN A 141 -41.35 -17.96 6.55
N ASN A 142 -41.54 -19.28 6.54
CA ASN A 142 -42.72 -19.91 5.94
C ASN A 142 -44.01 -19.69 6.73
N ASN A 143 -43.95 -19.41 8.04
CA ASN A 143 -45.13 -19.20 8.89
C ASN A 143 -45.56 -17.72 9.01
N LEU A 144 -44.64 -16.76 8.80
CA LEU A 144 -44.99 -15.32 8.84
C LEU A 144 -45.73 -14.83 7.59
N SER A 145 -45.61 -15.54 6.47
CA SER A 145 -46.30 -15.21 5.21
C SER A 145 -47.82 -15.49 5.26
N SER A 146 -48.32 -16.11 6.33
CA SER A 146 -49.73 -16.47 6.50
C SER A 146 -50.54 -15.45 7.34
N ILE A 147 -49.87 -14.58 8.11
CA ILE A 147 -50.55 -13.69 9.08
C ILE A 147 -50.63 -12.22 8.64
N LEU A 148 -49.79 -11.75 7.71
CA LEU A 148 -49.93 -10.41 7.11
C LEU A 148 -50.32 -10.52 5.64
N GLY A 149 -51.62 -10.69 5.40
CA GLY A 149 -52.24 -10.42 4.11
C GLY A 149 -52.06 -8.95 3.75
N GLY A 150 -51.37 -8.68 2.64
CA GLY A 150 -51.04 -7.33 2.21
C GLY A 150 -50.58 -7.30 0.76
N SER A 151 -51.56 -7.46 -0.15
CA SER A 151 -51.60 -7.03 -1.54
C SER A 151 -50.43 -6.15 -2.02
N GLY A 152 -49.78 -6.55 -3.13
CA GLY A 152 -48.82 -5.68 -3.81
C GLY A 152 -47.87 -6.36 -4.79
N SER A 153 -48.37 -7.28 -5.62
CA SER A 153 -47.62 -7.76 -6.77
C SER A 153 -47.66 -6.71 -7.88
N THR A 154 -46.56 -6.01 -8.11
CA THR A 154 -46.24 -5.43 -9.42
C THR A 154 -44.83 -5.84 -9.79
N ALA A 155 -44.77 -6.88 -10.61
CA ALA A 155 -43.57 -7.31 -11.33
C ALA A 155 -43.03 -6.15 -12.19
N VAL A 156 -41.77 -5.81 -12.01
CA VAL A 156 -41.02 -4.98 -12.96
C VAL A 156 -40.36 -5.94 -13.96
N PRO A 157 -40.61 -5.81 -15.28
CA PRO A 157 -40.04 -6.71 -16.27
C PRO A 157 -38.53 -6.43 -16.48
N ALA A 158 -37.79 -7.50 -16.75
CA ALA A 158 -36.36 -7.51 -17.01
C ALA A 158 -35.98 -6.72 -18.30
N PRO A 159 -34.82 -6.05 -18.33
CA PRO A 159 -34.30 -5.44 -19.55
C PRO A 159 -33.74 -6.50 -20.52
N PRO A 160 -33.91 -6.32 -21.84
CA PRO A 160 -33.36 -7.22 -22.86
C PRO A 160 -31.83 -7.08 -23.04
N PRO A 161 -31.14 -8.12 -23.54
CA PRO A 161 -29.69 -8.11 -23.73
C PRO A 161 -29.29 -7.29 -24.96
N ALA A 162 -28.40 -6.32 -24.78
CA ALA A 162 -27.80 -5.57 -25.88
C ALA A 162 -26.62 -6.36 -26.48
N ALA A 163 -26.71 -6.60 -27.79
CA ALA A 163 -25.79 -7.35 -28.61
C ALA A 163 -24.48 -6.60 -28.90
N ALA A 164 -23.50 -7.41 -29.30
CA ALA A 164 -22.13 -7.09 -29.65
C ALA A 164 -21.95 -6.01 -30.73
N ALA A 165 -20.89 -5.22 -30.58
CA ALA A 165 -20.26 -4.49 -31.68
C ALA A 165 -18.73 -4.44 -31.49
N ALA A 166 -18.03 -5.23 -32.30
CA ALA A 166 -16.68 -4.99 -32.80
C ALA A 166 -16.77 -5.15 -34.34
N PRO A 167 -15.80 -4.73 -35.18
CA PRO A 167 -14.48 -4.16 -34.91
C PRO A 167 -14.18 -2.85 -35.70
N ALA A 168 -13.06 -2.18 -35.40
CA ALA A 168 -12.42 -1.28 -36.36
C ALA A 168 -10.89 -1.41 -36.24
N ALA A 169 -10.29 -1.90 -37.32
CA ALA A 169 -8.86 -2.03 -37.53
C ALA A 169 -8.35 -0.85 -38.36
N THR A 170 -7.20 -0.29 -38.01
CA THR A 170 -6.29 0.51 -38.87
C THR A 170 -4.94 0.49 -38.12
N GLY A 171 -3.91 -0.28 -38.53
CA GLY A 171 -2.94 0.05 -39.58
C GLY A 171 -2.02 1.20 -39.10
N GLY A 172 -0.69 1.11 -38.98
CA GLY A 172 0.32 0.10 -39.31
C GLY A 172 1.73 0.66 -39.03
N LEU A 173 2.71 -0.26 -39.04
CA LEU A 173 4.11 -0.18 -39.48
C LEU A 173 5.03 1.00 -39.07
N GLY A 174 6.17 0.63 -38.47
CA GLY A 174 7.36 1.48 -38.38
C GLY A 174 8.49 0.82 -37.58
N ALA A 175 9.30 0.01 -38.27
CA ALA A 175 10.55 -0.54 -37.78
C ALA A 175 11.68 0.49 -37.91
N GLU A 176 12.59 0.57 -36.94
CA GLU A 176 14.02 0.78 -37.25
C GLU A 176 14.92 0.34 -36.09
N ALA A 177 16.00 -0.33 -36.46
CA ALA A 177 17.01 -0.91 -35.59
C ALA A 177 18.27 -0.04 -35.61
N THR A 178 18.92 0.20 -34.47
CA THR A 178 20.35 0.53 -34.40
C THR A 178 20.85 0.20 -32.98
N GLN A 179 21.56 -0.91 -32.77
CA GLN A 179 23.02 -1.07 -32.82
C GLN A 179 23.82 -0.19 -31.83
N GLY A 180 24.31 -0.84 -30.76
CA GLY A 180 25.73 -0.92 -30.40
C GLY A 180 26.51 0.35 -30.03
N ALA A 181 26.85 0.48 -28.74
CA ALA A 181 28.16 0.98 -28.30
C ALA A 181 28.43 0.48 -26.86
N GLY A 182 29.48 -0.33 -26.71
CA GLY A 182 29.93 -0.85 -25.43
C GLY A 182 30.66 0.19 -24.57
N PRO A 183 30.91 -0.12 -23.28
CA PRO A 183 31.57 0.80 -22.35
C PRO A 183 33.07 0.94 -22.65
N PRO A 184 33.67 2.14 -22.53
CA PRO A 184 35.11 2.32 -22.55
C PRO A 184 35.77 1.74 -21.29
N ALA A 185 36.93 1.10 -21.47
CA ALA A 185 37.73 0.43 -20.46
C ALA A 185 38.32 1.38 -19.39
N PRO A 186 38.61 0.89 -18.16
CA PRO A 186 39.33 1.66 -17.15
C PRO A 186 40.85 1.74 -17.44
N PRO A 187 41.52 2.83 -16.99
CA PRO A 187 42.97 3.01 -17.12
C PRO A 187 43.77 2.09 -16.15
N PRO A 188 45.00 1.69 -16.51
CA PRO A 188 45.85 0.82 -15.69
C PRO A 188 46.47 1.55 -14.49
N ASP A 189 46.54 0.83 -13.36
CA ASP A 189 47.19 1.21 -12.10
C ASP A 189 48.65 1.65 -12.28
N ALA A 190 49.02 2.71 -11.56
CA ALA A 190 50.40 3.14 -11.38
C ALA A 190 51.08 2.33 -10.25
N PRO A 191 52.37 1.97 -10.38
CA PRO A 191 53.09 1.25 -9.34
C PRO A 191 53.47 2.15 -8.14
N PRO A 192 53.51 1.61 -6.91
CA PRO A 192 53.96 2.34 -5.72
C PRO A 192 55.46 2.61 -5.75
N GLN A 193 55.87 3.78 -5.25
CA GLN A 193 57.25 4.06 -4.83
C GLN A 193 57.45 3.67 -3.37
#